data_AF-A0A6L7F2J0-F1
#
_entry.id   AF-A0A6L7F2J0-F1
#
_cell.length_a   1.000
_cell.length_b   1.000
_cell.length_c   1.000
_cell.angle_alpha   90.00
_cell.angle_beta   90.00
_cell.angle_gamma   90.00
#
_symmetry.space_group_name_H-M   'P 1'
#
loop_
_entity.id
_entity.type
_entity.pdbx_description
1 polymer ?
#
loop_
_entity_poly.entity_id
_entity_poly.type
_entity_poly.pdbx_seq_one_letter_code
_entity_poly.pdbx_strand_id
1 'polypeptide(L)'
;MFSRTASRTATLLAAAALGSTLVVGAPGAASARPSDGPDGTAGNVLGKVHKVKKHHPRDRFRLPPVERENPKMKAGTTKVISKGRPGIREAVYVFRIRNGQILSRKIRTLDVIQRSKPRVVMVGTAVPAGPWDALANCESGGNWSINTGNGYYGGLQFSLGTWRAYGGTGLPSQHSREEQIRIATKLRNAQGGYGAWPACAAKLGLPT
;
A
#
# COMPACT_ATOMS: atom_id res chain seq x y z
N MET A 1 5.11 -0.66 36.33
CA MET A 1 4.02 -0.93 35.38
C MET A 1 4.59 -0.93 33.96
N PHE A 2 4.93 -2.10 33.40
CA PHE A 2 5.40 -2.23 32.02
C PHE A 2 4.36 -3.03 31.24
N SER A 3 3.67 -2.36 30.31
CA SER A 3 2.61 -2.96 29.49
C SER A 3 3.26 -3.78 28.35
N ARG A 4 3.00 -5.09 28.34
CA ARG A 4 3.43 -6.02 27.30
C ARG A 4 2.49 -5.92 26.10
N THR A 5 2.93 -5.30 25.01
CA THR A 5 2.23 -5.34 23.73
C THR A 5 2.45 -6.70 23.07
N ALA A 6 1.40 -7.52 23.02
CA ALA A 6 1.40 -8.81 22.35
C ALA A 6 1.51 -8.61 20.83
N SER A 7 2.66 -9.00 20.25
CA SER A 7 2.85 -9.13 18.81
C SER A 7 2.04 -10.33 18.32
N ARG A 8 0.86 -10.07 17.75
CA ARG A 8 0.08 -11.09 17.03
C ARG A 8 0.74 -11.34 15.69
N THR A 9 1.50 -12.42 15.59
CA THR A 9 1.98 -12.98 14.33
C THR A 9 0.80 -13.51 13.53
N ALA A 10 0.35 -12.76 12.54
CA ALA A 10 -0.61 -13.23 11.57
C ALA A 10 0.08 -14.23 10.62
N THR A 11 -0.17 -15.52 10.84
CA THR A 11 0.20 -16.58 9.89
C THR A 11 -0.69 -16.48 8.66
N LEU A 12 -0.26 -15.70 7.66
CA LEU A 12 -0.90 -15.65 6.35
C LEU A 12 -0.49 -16.88 5.54
N LEU A 13 -1.33 -17.92 5.55
CA LEU A 13 -1.36 -18.93 4.50
C LEU A 13 -1.88 -18.28 3.22
N ALA A 14 -0.97 -17.71 2.42
CA ALA A 14 -1.28 -17.31 1.06
C ALA A 14 -1.39 -18.57 0.18
N ALA A 15 -2.62 -19.07 0.02
CA ALA A 15 -2.96 -20.02 -1.03
C ALA A 15 -2.85 -19.33 -2.39
N ALA A 16 -1.65 -19.32 -2.96
CA ALA A 16 -1.43 -18.88 -4.33
C ALA A 16 -2.09 -19.89 -5.28
N ALA A 17 -3.24 -19.52 -5.85
CA ALA A 17 -3.82 -20.21 -6.99
C ALA A 17 -2.86 -20.05 -8.19
N LEU A 18 -1.99 -21.03 -8.40
CA LEU A 18 -1.24 -21.14 -9.64
C LEU A 18 -2.18 -21.66 -10.73
N GLY A 19 -2.71 -20.73 -11.51
CA GLY A 19 -3.30 -21.00 -12.81
C GLY A 19 -2.18 -21.43 -13.76
N SER A 20 -2.22 -22.69 -14.19
CA SER A 20 -1.43 -23.16 -15.32
C SER A 20 -2.41 -23.82 -16.28
N THR A 21 -2.68 -23.12 -17.39
CA THR A 21 -3.32 -23.67 -18.59
C THR A 21 -2.41 -24.76 -19.13
N LEU A 22 -2.89 -26.00 -19.11
CA LEU A 22 -2.23 -27.11 -19.77
C LEU A 22 -2.73 -27.11 -21.22
N VAL A 23 -1.86 -26.70 -22.15
CA VAL A 23 -2.11 -26.85 -23.59
C VAL A 23 -2.13 -28.34 -23.88
N VAL A 24 -3.30 -28.88 -24.20
CA VAL A 24 -3.46 -30.22 -24.75
C VAL A 24 -3.16 -30.12 -26.24
N GLY A 25 -2.04 -30.70 -26.68
CA GLY A 25 -1.73 -30.84 -28.10
C GLY A 25 -2.77 -31.73 -28.78
N ALA A 26 -3.35 -31.23 -29.88
CA ALA A 26 -4.29 -31.95 -30.72
C ALA A 26 -3.59 -33.10 -31.47
N PRO A 27 -4.21 -34.29 -31.63
CA PRO A 27 -3.75 -35.28 -32.59
C PRO A 27 -4.29 -34.96 -33.99
N GLY A 28 -3.41 -35.02 -34.98
CA GLY A 28 -3.73 -34.88 -36.40
C GLY A 28 -4.65 -35.99 -36.91
N ALA A 29 -5.48 -35.61 -37.88
CA ALA A 29 -6.46 -36.47 -38.53
C ALA A 29 -5.80 -37.55 -39.40
N ALA A 30 -6.24 -38.79 -39.24
CA ALA A 30 -6.14 -39.83 -40.26
C ALA A 30 -7.52 -40.50 -40.39
N SER A 31 -8.01 -40.49 -41.63
CA SER A 31 -9.31 -41.01 -42.06
C SER A 31 -9.29 -42.54 -42.13
N ALA A 32 -10.29 -43.20 -41.52
CA ALA A 32 -10.79 -44.50 -41.95
C ALA A 32 -12.24 -44.71 -41.44
N ARG A 33 -13.14 -45.05 -42.36
CA ARG A 33 -14.51 -45.60 -42.17
C ARG A 33 -14.58 -46.88 -43.05
N PRO A 34 -15.62 -47.73 -42.93
CA PRO A 34 -16.29 -48.27 -41.73
C PRO A 34 -16.54 -49.80 -41.87
N SER A 35 -16.84 -50.51 -40.78
CA SER A 35 -17.71 -51.71 -40.87
C SER A 35 -18.25 -52.15 -39.50
N ASP A 36 -19.58 -52.24 -39.48
CA ASP A 36 -20.46 -53.13 -38.72
C ASP A 36 -20.67 -52.94 -37.20
N GLY A 37 -21.92 -52.60 -36.86
CA GLY A 37 -22.54 -52.86 -35.55
C GLY A 37 -23.00 -54.33 -35.44
N PRO A 38 -23.42 -54.79 -34.25
CA PRO A 38 -24.66 -54.27 -33.68
C PRO A 38 -24.64 -54.01 -32.16
N ASP A 39 -25.66 -53.22 -31.80
CA ASP A 39 -26.37 -53.05 -30.53
C ASP A 39 -25.89 -53.87 -29.31
N GLY A 40 -25.66 -53.15 -28.20
CA GLY A 40 -25.31 -53.79 -26.93
C GLY A 40 -25.13 -52.81 -25.79
N THR A 41 -26.25 -52.35 -25.22
CA THR A 41 -26.38 -51.82 -23.85
C THR A 41 -25.54 -50.59 -23.50
N ALA A 42 -26.22 -49.52 -23.10
CA ALA A 42 -25.65 -48.45 -22.27
C ALA A 42 -25.28 -48.99 -20.88
N GLY A 43 -24.25 -49.84 -20.83
CA GLY A 43 -23.57 -50.25 -19.62
C GLY A 43 -22.85 -49.02 -19.09
N ASN A 44 -23.18 -48.64 -17.87
CA ASN A 44 -22.55 -47.55 -17.14
C ASN A 44 -21.04 -47.83 -16.99
N VAL A 45 -20.23 -47.47 -17.99
CA VAL A 45 -18.78 -47.62 -17.92
C VAL A 45 -18.28 -46.58 -16.93
N LEU A 46 -18.23 -46.97 -15.67
CA LEU A 46 -17.47 -46.30 -14.63
C LEU A 46 -16.00 -46.34 -15.04
N GLY A 47 -15.61 -45.41 -15.93
CA GLY A 47 -14.24 -45.24 -16.38
C GLY A 47 -13.31 -45.23 -15.17
N LYS A 48 -12.33 -46.13 -15.17
CA LYS A 48 -11.45 -46.36 -14.03
C LYS A 48 -10.74 -45.06 -13.63
N VAL A 49 -10.92 -44.65 -12.37
CA VAL A 49 -10.24 -43.48 -11.81
C VAL A 49 -8.86 -43.88 -11.30
N HIS A 50 -7.82 -43.24 -11.79
CA HIS A 50 -6.45 -43.49 -11.34
C HIS A 50 -5.86 -42.25 -10.68
N LYS A 51 -5.03 -42.45 -9.65
CA LYS A 51 -4.29 -41.38 -8.97
C LYS A 51 -2.86 -41.32 -9.52
N VAL A 52 -2.45 -40.17 -10.04
CA VAL A 52 -1.09 -39.95 -10.56
C VAL A 52 -0.39 -38.87 -9.74
N LYS A 53 0.87 -39.09 -9.35
CA LYS A 53 1.72 -38.08 -8.71
C LYS A 53 2.63 -37.44 -9.75
N LYS A 54 2.71 -36.11 -9.81
CA LYS A 54 3.65 -35.40 -10.67
C LYS A 54 4.40 -34.31 -9.89
N HIS A 55 5.70 -34.20 -10.13
CA HIS A 55 6.52 -33.09 -9.66
C HIS A 55 6.29 -31.87 -10.54
N HIS A 56 6.19 -30.70 -9.92
CA HIS A 56 6.19 -29.43 -10.64
C HIS A 56 7.59 -28.83 -10.65
N PRO A 57 8.00 -28.14 -11.74
CA PRO A 57 9.21 -27.33 -11.74
C PRO A 57 9.33 -26.43 -10.51
N ARG A 58 10.58 -26.11 -10.11
CA ARG A 58 10.88 -25.18 -9.03
C ARG A 58 10.33 -23.80 -9.37
N ASP A 59 9.35 -23.36 -8.59
CA ASP A 59 8.65 -22.10 -8.79
C ASP A 59 9.24 -21.01 -7.89
N ARG A 60 9.43 -19.82 -8.45
CA ARG A 60 9.83 -18.63 -7.68
C ARG A 60 8.59 -17.98 -7.08
N PHE A 61 8.65 -17.60 -5.80
CA PHE A 61 7.59 -16.83 -5.14
C PHE A 61 8.17 -15.60 -4.44
N ARG A 62 7.40 -14.51 -4.33
CA ARG A 62 7.77 -13.33 -3.54
C ARG A 62 6.74 -13.07 -2.48
N LEU A 63 7.21 -12.69 -1.30
CA LEU A 63 6.35 -12.14 -0.26
C LEU A 63 5.98 -10.68 -0.60
N PRO A 64 4.84 -10.19 -0.08
CA PRO A 64 4.52 -8.77 -0.09
C PRO A 64 5.67 -7.92 0.48
N PRO A 65 5.84 -6.68 0.00
CA PRO A 65 6.85 -5.79 0.56
C PRO A 65 6.51 -5.42 2.01
N VAL A 66 7.55 -5.21 2.81
CA VAL A 66 7.43 -4.57 4.12
C VAL A 66 7.53 -3.06 3.92
N GLU A 67 6.54 -2.33 4.41
CA GLU A 67 6.48 -0.88 4.31
C GLU A 67 7.08 -0.20 5.55
N ARG A 68 7.77 0.93 5.34
CA ARG A 68 8.30 1.77 6.40
C ARG A 68 7.98 3.23 6.11
N GLU A 69 7.35 3.91 7.04
CA GLU A 69 6.95 5.30 6.86
C GLU A 69 8.15 6.25 6.94
N ASN A 70 8.08 7.34 6.17
CA ASN A 70 9.05 8.43 6.22
C ASN A 70 8.35 9.80 6.16
N PRO A 71 8.33 10.55 7.27
CA PRO A 71 7.68 11.86 7.36
C PRO A 71 8.43 12.97 6.63
N LYS A 72 9.64 12.70 6.14
CA LYS A 72 10.44 13.65 5.33
C LYS A 72 10.24 13.44 3.83
N MET A 73 9.53 12.39 3.44
CA MET A 73 9.28 12.04 2.04
C MET A 73 7.81 12.31 1.69
N LYS A 74 7.56 12.98 0.57
CA LYS A 74 6.22 13.42 0.13
C LYS A 74 5.19 12.29 0.24
N ALA A 75 4.03 12.58 0.83
CA ALA A 75 2.92 11.64 0.93
C ALA A 75 2.61 10.94 -0.41
N GLY A 76 2.42 9.61 -0.37
CA GLY A 76 2.08 8.79 -1.53
C GLY A 76 3.26 8.42 -2.44
N THR A 77 4.47 8.93 -2.19
CA THR A 77 5.67 8.46 -2.90
C THR A 77 6.22 7.19 -2.26
N THR A 78 6.86 6.32 -3.05
CA THR A 78 7.49 5.10 -2.55
C THR A 78 8.94 4.99 -3.02
N LYS A 79 9.82 4.45 -2.17
CA LYS A 79 11.22 4.20 -2.52
C LYS A 79 11.63 2.81 -2.05
N VAL A 80 12.12 1.98 -2.97
CA VAL A 80 12.66 0.66 -2.61
C VAL A 80 14.01 0.83 -1.94
N ILE A 81 14.10 0.51 -0.65
CA ILE A 81 15.35 0.58 0.11
C ILE A 81 16.06 -0.77 0.19
N SER A 82 15.35 -1.87 0.00
CA SER A 82 15.95 -3.19 -0.14
C SER A 82 15.14 -4.04 -1.11
N LYS A 83 15.76 -4.55 -2.18
CA LYS A 83 15.07 -5.34 -3.21
C LYS A 83 14.57 -6.71 -2.70
N GLY A 84 15.08 -7.18 -1.56
CA GLY A 84 14.81 -8.53 -1.06
C GLY A 84 15.32 -9.61 -2.03
N ARG A 85 14.81 -10.84 -1.89
CA ARG A 85 15.06 -11.94 -2.83
C ARG A 85 13.83 -12.85 -2.91
N PRO A 86 13.49 -13.39 -4.09
CA PRO A 86 12.43 -14.38 -4.20
C PRO A 86 12.78 -15.64 -3.42
N GLY A 87 11.75 -16.34 -2.92
CA GLY A 87 11.87 -17.71 -2.47
C GLY A 87 11.71 -18.68 -3.62
N ILE A 88 12.08 -19.93 -3.38
CA ILE A 88 11.94 -21.06 -4.31
C ILE A 88 11.17 -22.16 -3.60
N ARG A 89 10.16 -22.72 -4.26
CA ARG A 89 9.36 -23.82 -3.74
C ARG A 89 9.13 -24.89 -4.80
N GLU A 90 8.97 -26.12 -4.37
CA GLU A 90 8.62 -27.26 -5.21
C GLU A 90 7.31 -27.88 -4.71
N ALA A 91 6.39 -28.17 -5.62
CA ALA A 91 5.10 -28.74 -5.30
C ALA A 91 4.95 -30.12 -5.95
N VAL A 92 4.50 -31.10 -5.16
CA VAL A 92 4.11 -32.42 -5.67
C VAL A 92 2.60 -32.46 -5.74
N TYR A 93 2.05 -32.62 -6.94
CA TYR A 93 0.61 -32.72 -7.16
C TYR A 93 0.16 -34.17 -7.27
N VAL A 94 -1.02 -34.45 -6.70
CA VAL A 94 -1.78 -35.67 -6.95
C VAL A 94 -2.97 -35.31 -7.82
N PHE A 95 -3.02 -35.93 -9.00
CA PHE A 95 -4.13 -35.83 -9.94
C PHE A 95 -5.03 -37.05 -9.81
N ARG A 96 -6.35 -36.85 -9.85
CA ARG A 96 -7.30 -37.93 -10.14
C ARG A 96 -7.69 -37.81 -11.59
N ILE A 97 -7.54 -38.89 -12.36
CA ILE A 97 -7.79 -38.91 -13.79
C ILE A 97 -8.82 -39.97 -14.11
N ARG A 98 -9.79 -39.65 -14.98
CA ARG A 98 -10.76 -40.60 -15.55
C ARG A 98 -10.80 -40.39 -17.06
N ASN A 99 -10.58 -41.45 -17.82
CA ASN A 99 -10.60 -41.43 -19.29
C ASN A 99 -9.73 -40.31 -19.90
N GLY A 100 -8.54 -40.09 -19.33
CA GLY A 100 -7.61 -39.03 -19.76
C GLY A 100 -7.92 -37.62 -19.24
N GLN A 101 -9.10 -37.38 -18.64
CA GLN A 101 -9.47 -36.08 -18.08
C GLN A 101 -9.07 -35.95 -16.61
N ILE A 102 -8.46 -34.81 -16.25
CA ILE A 102 -8.12 -34.49 -14.86
C ILE A 102 -9.39 -34.09 -14.11
N LEU A 103 -9.81 -34.90 -13.15
CA LEU A 103 -10.96 -34.65 -12.29
C LEU A 103 -10.62 -33.74 -11.10
N SER A 104 -9.40 -33.85 -10.57
CA SER A 104 -8.97 -33.02 -9.44
C SER A 104 -7.46 -32.89 -9.39
N ARG A 105 -6.96 -31.73 -9.00
CA ARG A 105 -5.56 -31.45 -8.71
C ARG A 105 -5.42 -31.10 -7.23
N LYS A 106 -4.65 -31.88 -6.47
CA LYS A 106 -4.38 -31.61 -5.03
C LYS A 106 -2.88 -31.52 -4.78
N ILE A 107 -2.45 -30.49 -4.04
CA ILE A 107 -1.06 -30.42 -3.54
C ILE A 107 -0.90 -31.49 -2.45
N ARG A 108 0.09 -32.35 -2.62
CA ARG A 108 0.47 -33.37 -1.63
C ARG A 108 1.58 -32.86 -0.72
N THR A 109 2.62 -32.29 -1.31
CA THR A 109 3.77 -31.73 -0.60
C THR A 109 4.12 -30.39 -1.22
N LEU A 110 4.51 -29.43 -0.38
CA LEU A 110 5.01 -28.13 -0.81
C LEU A 110 6.28 -27.81 -0.01
N ASP A 111 7.42 -27.98 -0.66
CA ASP A 111 8.72 -27.81 -0.03
C ASP A 111 9.28 -26.43 -0.38
N VAL A 112 9.60 -25.63 0.64
CA VAL A 112 10.25 -24.33 0.46
C VAL A 112 11.76 -24.53 0.48
N ILE A 113 12.33 -24.68 -0.72
CA ILE A 113 13.77 -24.87 -0.94
C ILE A 113 14.55 -23.61 -0.53
N GLN A 114 14.02 -22.42 -0.84
CA GLN A 114 14.63 -21.15 -0.46
C GLN A 114 13.58 -20.20 0.10
N ARG A 115 13.84 -19.63 1.29
CA ARG A 115 12.96 -18.64 1.89
C ARG A 115 13.07 -17.29 1.17
N SER A 116 11.91 -16.72 0.83
CA SER A 116 11.80 -15.35 0.32
C SER A 116 12.24 -14.34 1.39
N LYS A 117 13.03 -13.34 1.00
CA LYS A 117 13.24 -12.13 1.81
C LYS A 117 12.40 -11.02 1.19
N PRO A 118 11.41 -10.46 1.90
CA PRO A 118 10.55 -9.43 1.33
C PRO A 118 11.35 -8.20 0.93
N ARG A 119 10.86 -7.49 -0.09
CA ARG A 119 11.35 -6.15 -0.42
C ARG A 119 11.00 -5.22 0.74
N VAL A 120 11.86 -4.26 1.04
CA VAL A 120 11.53 -3.17 1.97
C VAL A 120 11.32 -1.91 1.13
N VAL A 121 10.13 -1.33 1.26
CA VAL A 121 9.76 -0.06 0.62
C VAL A 121 9.57 0.99 1.70
N MET A 122 10.08 2.17 1.44
CA MET A 122 9.82 3.37 2.22
C MET A 122 8.61 4.06 1.60
N VAL A 123 7.63 4.42 2.41
CA VAL A 123 6.42 5.14 1.98
C VAL A 123 6.47 6.55 2.56
N GLY A 124 6.24 7.54 1.72
CA GLY A 124 6.26 8.93 2.14
C GLY A 124 4.99 9.26 2.90
N THR A 125 5.14 9.94 4.03
CA THR A 125 4.04 10.40 4.88
C THR A 125 4.13 11.90 5.16
N ALA A 126 5.05 12.62 4.49
CA ALA A 126 5.14 14.06 4.63
C ALA A 126 3.86 14.74 4.12
N VAL A 127 3.22 15.49 5.00
CA VAL A 127 2.14 16.40 4.62
C VAL A 127 2.78 17.56 3.84
N PRO A 128 2.37 17.82 2.59
CA PRO A 128 2.90 18.95 1.84
C PRO A 128 2.63 20.26 2.61
N ALA A 129 3.67 21.08 2.75
CA ALA A 129 3.57 22.40 3.36
C ALA A 129 2.54 23.24 2.61
N GLY A 130 1.47 23.62 3.28
CA GLY A 130 0.46 24.51 2.71
C GLY A 130 0.96 25.96 2.65
N PRO A 131 0.22 26.89 2.04
CA PRO A 131 0.58 28.32 2.03
C PRO A 131 0.81 28.86 3.44
N TRP A 132 0.11 28.32 4.45
CA TRP A 132 0.32 28.66 5.85
C TRP A 132 1.66 28.23 6.43
N ASP A 133 2.18 27.07 6.05
CA ASP A 133 3.50 26.63 6.49
C ASP A 133 4.61 27.43 5.83
N ALA A 134 4.42 27.77 4.55
CA ALA A 134 5.34 28.63 3.83
C ALA A 134 5.38 30.04 4.44
N LEU A 135 4.20 30.59 4.79
CA LEU A 135 4.10 31.85 5.53
C LEU A 135 4.77 31.74 6.90
N ALA A 136 4.45 30.73 7.70
CA ALA A 136 5.07 30.57 9.02
C ALA A 136 6.59 30.40 8.94
N ASN A 137 7.10 29.73 7.90
CA ASN A 137 8.52 29.64 7.66
C ASN A 137 9.17 30.99 7.33
N CYS A 138 8.47 31.85 6.59
CA CYS A 138 8.93 33.20 6.29
C CYS A 138 8.84 34.14 7.52
N GLU A 139 7.74 34.03 8.29
CA GLU A 139 7.41 34.92 9.40
C GLU A 139 8.18 34.57 10.69
N SER A 140 8.34 33.29 11.01
CA SER A 140 8.93 32.84 12.28
C SER A 140 9.99 31.76 12.16
N GLY A 141 10.44 31.45 10.94
CA GLY A 141 11.29 30.28 10.69
C GLY A 141 10.57 28.95 10.94
N GLY A 142 9.22 28.96 10.94
CA GLY A 142 8.40 27.77 11.14
C GLY A 142 8.17 27.41 12.61
N ASN A 143 8.59 28.28 13.54
CA ASN A 143 8.35 28.08 14.96
C ASN A 143 6.95 28.56 15.34
N TRP A 144 6.01 27.63 15.49
CA TRP A 144 4.62 27.92 15.85
C TRP A 144 4.42 28.38 17.30
N SER A 145 5.40 28.14 18.18
CA SER A 145 5.36 28.56 19.59
C SER A 145 6.23 29.79 19.86
N ILE A 146 6.68 30.50 18.82
CA ILE A 146 7.59 31.64 19.00
C ILE A 146 6.93 32.75 19.84
N ASN A 147 7.71 33.26 20.78
CA ASN A 147 7.37 34.44 21.57
C ASN A 147 8.68 35.09 22.02
N THR A 148 9.22 35.98 21.18
CA THR A 148 10.49 36.67 21.44
C THR A 148 10.31 37.96 22.26
N GLY A 149 9.07 38.33 22.61
CA GLY A 149 8.77 39.60 23.26
C GLY A 149 8.68 40.80 22.32
N ASN A 150 8.67 40.60 21.00
CA ASN A 150 8.57 41.67 20.00
C ASN A 150 7.12 42.15 19.72
N GLY A 151 6.14 41.74 20.53
CA GLY A 151 4.72 42.10 20.37
C GLY A 151 3.95 41.26 19.35
N TYR A 152 4.60 40.31 18.68
CA TYR A 152 4.00 39.35 17.78
C TYR A 152 4.21 37.93 18.31
N TYR A 153 3.26 37.04 18.02
CA TYR A 153 3.21 35.73 18.64
C TYR A 153 2.88 34.63 17.63
N GLY A 154 3.46 33.46 17.85
CA GLY A 154 3.15 32.24 17.12
C GLY A 154 3.69 32.23 15.68
N GLY A 155 3.40 31.14 14.97
CA GLY A 155 4.01 30.84 13.68
C GLY A 155 3.73 31.89 12.61
N LEU A 156 2.56 32.51 12.66
CA LEU A 156 2.12 33.51 11.70
C LEU A 156 2.29 34.95 12.21
N GLN A 157 3.09 35.16 13.26
CA GLN A 157 3.41 36.49 13.79
C GLN A 157 2.16 37.36 14.01
N PHE A 158 1.16 36.83 14.72
CA PHE A 158 -0.04 37.58 15.04
C PHE A 158 0.23 38.67 16.08
N SER A 159 -0.33 39.87 15.90
CA SER A 159 -0.51 40.79 17.02
C SER A 159 -1.62 40.28 17.94
N LEU A 160 -1.53 40.57 19.24
CA LEU A 160 -2.54 40.14 20.20
C LEU A 160 -3.93 40.75 19.93
N GLY A 161 -3.97 41.98 19.42
CA GLY A 161 -5.22 42.65 19.04
C GLY A 161 -5.93 41.92 17.90
N THR A 162 -5.21 41.63 16.81
CA THR A 162 -5.76 40.89 15.67
C THR A 162 -6.18 39.47 16.06
N TRP A 163 -5.35 38.77 16.86
CA TRP A 163 -5.68 37.44 17.37
C TRP A 163 -7.04 37.41 18.07
N ARG A 164 -7.25 38.34 19.01
CA ARG A 164 -8.49 38.45 19.78
C ARG A 164 -9.67 38.86 18.90
N ALA A 165 -9.47 39.80 17.98
CA ALA A 165 -10.51 40.27 17.06
C ALA A 165 -11.11 39.14 16.21
N TYR A 166 -10.32 38.10 15.90
CA TYR A 166 -10.78 36.95 15.10
C TYR A 166 -11.13 35.71 15.93
N GLY A 167 -11.31 35.89 17.25
CA GLY A 167 -11.81 34.88 18.17
C GLY A 167 -10.74 34.00 18.80
N GLY A 168 -9.50 34.46 18.84
CA GLY A 168 -8.40 33.84 19.58
C GLY A 168 -8.42 34.19 21.06
N THR A 169 -8.14 33.20 21.91
CA THR A 169 -7.97 33.38 23.36
C THR A 169 -6.49 33.27 23.75
N GLY A 170 -6.07 33.78 24.91
CA GLY A 170 -4.66 33.72 25.32
C GLY A 170 -3.70 34.37 24.32
N LEU A 171 -2.48 33.85 24.23
CA LEU A 171 -1.49 34.25 23.21
C LEU A 171 -1.48 33.25 22.04
N PRO A 172 -1.33 33.69 20.77
CA PRO A 172 -1.19 32.80 19.63
C PRO A 172 -0.14 31.69 19.83
N SER A 173 0.99 32.02 20.45
CA SER A 173 2.11 31.10 20.73
C SER A 173 1.76 29.96 21.71
N GLN A 174 0.63 30.04 22.42
CA GLN A 174 0.14 29.01 23.34
C GLN A 174 -0.79 28.01 22.65
N HIS A 175 -1.14 28.22 21.39
CA HIS A 175 -2.07 27.39 20.63
C HIS A 175 -1.37 26.53 19.59
N SER A 176 -2.02 25.43 19.20
CA SER A 176 -1.53 24.56 18.14
C SER A 176 -1.42 25.30 16.82
N ARG A 177 -0.57 24.77 15.93
CA ARG A 177 -0.45 25.21 14.54
C ARG A 177 -1.82 25.28 13.87
N GLU A 178 -2.63 24.25 14.03
CA GLU A 178 -3.95 24.13 13.39
C GLU A 178 -4.91 25.21 13.88
N GLU A 179 -4.86 25.56 15.16
CA GLU A 179 -5.69 26.62 15.73
C GLU A 179 -5.26 28.01 15.25
N GLN A 180 -3.96 28.25 15.16
CA GLN A 180 -3.43 29.47 14.56
C GLN A 180 -3.86 29.60 13.09
N ILE A 181 -3.77 28.51 12.31
CA ILE A 181 -4.22 28.45 10.91
C ILE A 181 -5.72 28.69 10.80
N ARG A 182 -6.53 28.16 11.72
CA ARG A 182 -7.99 28.37 11.74
C ARG A 182 -8.32 29.85 11.84
N ILE A 183 -7.66 30.58 12.74
CA ILE A 183 -7.89 32.02 12.93
C ILE A 183 -7.29 32.83 11.77
N ALA A 184 -6.10 32.47 11.28
CA ALA A 184 -5.51 33.06 10.08
C ALA A 184 -6.37 32.89 8.83
N THR A 185 -7.06 31.75 8.69
CA THR A 185 -8.00 31.52 7.60
C THR A 185 -9.20 32.47 7.68
N LYS A 186 -9.70 32.78 8.88
CA LYS A 186 -10.74 33.79 9.06
C LYS A 186 -10.26 35.18 8.66
N LEU A 187 -9.06 35.57 9.13
CA LEU A 187 -8.44 36.86 8.78
C LEU A 187 -8.24 37.00 7.27
N ARG A 188 -7.67 35.97 6.62
CA ARG A 188 -7.47 35.93 5.17
C ARG A 188 -8.78 36.09 4.41
N ASN A 189 -9.82 35.37 4.83
CA ASN A 189 -11.13 35.46 4.19
C ASN A 189 -11.74 36.88 4.34
N ALA A 190 -11.58 37.50 5.51
CA ALA A 190 -12.06 38.87 5.74
C ALA A 190 -11.30 39.91 4.92
N GLN A 191 -10.01 39.68 4.65
CA GLN A 191 -9.19 40.58 3.84
C GLN A 191 -9.22 40.28 2.33
N GLY A 192 -9.81 39.16 1.92
CA GLY A 192 -9.83 38.72 0.52
C GLY A 192 -8.50 38.12 0.02
N GLY A 193 -7.52 37.94 0.90
CA GLY A 193 -6.17 37.55 0.52
C GLY A 193 -5.23 37.42 1.73
N TYR A 194 -3.94 37.29 1.45
CA TYR A 194 -2.86 37.18 2.44
C TYR A 194 -2.26 38.54 2.82
N GLY A 195 -3.00 39.64 2.61
CA GLY A 195 -2.54 41.01 2.85
C GLY A 195 -2.10 41.31 4.29
N ALA A 196 -2.53 40.53 5.29
CA ALA A 196 -2.03 40.61 6.67
C ALA A 196 -0.55 40.22 6.82
N TRP A 197 0.03 39.56 5.82
CA TRP A 197 1.43 39.11 5.78
C TRP A 197 2.15 39.67 4.54
N PRO A 198 2.23 41.00 4.36
CA PRO A 198 2.49 41.60 3.04
C PRO A 198 3.86 41.22 2.45
N ALA A 199 4.93 41.26 3.25
CA ALA A 199 6.28 40.95 2.78
C ALA A 199 6.44 39.46 2.43
N CYS A 200 5.92 38.58 3.29
CA CYS A 200 6.01 37.14 3.08
C CYS A 200 5.04 36.63 2.02
N ALA A 201 3.83 37.18 1.94
CA ALA A 201 2.88 36.89 0.87
C ALA A 201 3.44 37.27 -0.51
N ALA A 202 4.03 38.46 -0.64
CA ALA A 202 4.69 38.89 -1.87
C ALA A 202 5.86 37.95 -2.25
N LYS A 203 6.71 37.61 -1.28
CA LYS A 203 7.83 36.66 -1.49
C LYS A 203 7.37 35.28 -1.95
N LEU A 204 6.19 34.85 -1.50
CA LEU A 204 5.60 33.54 -1.82
C LEU A 204 4.66 33.58 -3.03
N GLY A 205 4.42 34.75 -3.63
CA GLY A 205 3.49 34.91 -4.75
C GLY A 205 2.03 34.64 -4.38
N LEU A 206 1.65 34.90 -3.12
CA LEU A 206 0.29 34.70 -2.63
C LEU A 206 -0.58 35.92 -2.98
N PRO A 207 -1.87 35.72 -3.31
CA PRO A 207 -2.77 36.85 -3.58
C PRO A 207 -3.00 37.65 -2.30
N THR A 208 -2.73 38.96 -2.33
CA THR A 208 -2.87 39.87 -1.20
C THR A 208 -4.08 40.78 -1.35
#